data_AF-A0A2V5QGK3-F1
#
_entry.id   AF-A0A2V5QGK3-F1
#
_cell.length_a   1.000
_cell.length_b   1.000
_cell.length_c   1.000
_cell.angle_alpha   90.00
_cell.angle_beta   90.00
_cell.angle_gamma   90.00
#
_symmetry.space_group_name_H-M   'P 1'
#
loop_
_entity.id
_entity.type
_entity.pdbx_description
1 polymer ?
#
loop_
_entity_poly.entity_id
_entity_poly.type
_entity_poly.pdbx_seq_one_letter_code
_entity_poly.pdbx_strand_id
1 'polypeptide(L)'
;MKTNAVLIISGISLSSLFLSSCDTPTGQGAGWGAATGAIIGAAATGNVRGASIGAAAGAAAGALTGRIVQENQAAQYGPPPPGGFPYARWAGRPGFYYSPYTGRVYDLRGVPPGGLTRDVDTGRLFRKP
;
A
#
# COMPACT_ATOMS: atom_id res chain seq x y z
N MET A 1 28.86 -23.56 0.13
CA MET A 1 28.00 -22.62 0.90
C MET A 1 27.46 -21.43 0.08
N LYS A 2 27.95 -21.15 -1.14
CA LYS A 2 27.54 -19.97 -1.95
C LYS A 2 26.27 -20.19 -2.81
N THR A 3 25.95 -21.43 -3.17
CA THR A 3 24.85 -21.77 -4.10
C THR A 3 23.45 -21.54 -3.52
N ASN A 4 23.27 -21.74 -2.21
CA ASN A 4 21.98 -21.53 -1.55
C ASN A 4 21.61 -20.05 -1.45
N ALA A 5 22.59 -19.18 -1.25
CA ALA A 5 22.38 -17.73 -1.25
C ALA A 5 21.97 -17.23 -2.64
N VAL A 6 22.57 -17.75 -3.71
CA VAL A 6 22.22 -17.37 -5.09
C VAL A 6 20.80 -17.83 -5.46
N LEU A 7 20.37 -19.02 -5.02
CA LEU A 7 18.99 -19.48 -5.21
C LEU A 7 17.97 -18.65 -4.43
N ILE A 8 18.30 -18.28 -3.18
CA ILE A 8 17.44 -17.42 -2.36
C ILE A 8 17.36 -16.01 -2.96
N ILE A 9 18.48 -15.43 -3.38
CA ILE A 9 18.54 -14.09 -4.00
C ILE A 9 17.83 -14.08 -5.36
N SER A 10 18.00 -15.11 -6.19
CA SER A 10 17.30 -15.26 -7.47
C SER A 10 15.79 -15.42 -7.28
N GLY A 11 15.37 -16.24 -6.29
CA GLY A 11 13.96 -16.42 -5.93
C GLY A 11 13.30 -15.15 -5.37
N ILE A 12 14.01 -14.39 -4.54
CA ILE A 12 13.54 -13.08 -4.03
C ILE A 12 13.43 -12.06 -5.16
N SER A 13 14.39 -12.04 -6.09
CA SER A 13 14.36 -11.14 -7.25
C SER A 13 13.16 -11.43 -8.15
N LEU A 14 12.92 -12.70 -8.52
CA LEU A 14 11.74 -13.09 -9.29
C LEU A 14 10.44 -12.77 -8.55
N SER A 15 10.37 -13.01 -7.24
CA SER A 15 9.18 -12.71 -6.43
C SER A 15 8.90 -11.21 -6.35
N SER A 16 9.94 -10.37 -6.34
CA SER A 16 9.80 -8.91 -6.30
C SER A 16 9.20 -8.35 -7.60
N LEU A 17 9.50 -8.95 -8.75
CA LEU A 17 8.89 -8.59 -10.04
C LEU A 17 7.40 -8.99 -10.08
N PHE A 18 7.02 -10.11 -9.47
CA PHE A 18 5.60 -10.53 -9.40
C PHE A 18 4.80 -9.73 -8.36
N LEU A 19 5.36 -9.41 -7.19
CA LEU A 19 4.70 -8.60 -6.17
C LEU A 19 4.54 -7.13 -6.60
N SER A 20 5.50 -6.58 -7.36
CA SER A 20 5.39 -5.21 -7.90
C SER A 20 4.26 -5.08 -8.95
N SER A 21 3.86 -6.18 -9.58
CA SER A 21 2.77 -6.18 -10.58
C SER A 21 1.37 -6.16 -9.96
N CYS A 22 1.27 -6.41 -8.64
CA CYS A 22 0.04 -6.29 -7.86
C CYS A 22 0.37 -5.50 -6.59
N ASP A 23 0.42 -4.17 -6.74
CA ASP A 23 0.59 -3.19 -5.65
C ASP A 23 -0.62 -3.25 -4.70
N THR A 24 -0.69 -4.35 -3.97
CA THR A 24 -1.79 -4.72 -3.10
C THR A 24 -1.31 -4.48 -1.67
N PRO A 25 -2.09 -3.75 -0.84
CA PRO A 25 -1.76 -3.53 0.56
C PRO A 25 -1.48 -4.84 1.33
N THR A 26 -2.10 -5.93 0.88
CA THR A 26 -1.90 -7.31 1.33
C THR A 26 -0.50 -7.85 1.09
N GLY A 27 0.05 -7.68 -0.12
CA GLY A 27 1.39 -8.17 -0.47
C GLY A 27 2.49 -7.44 0.30
N GLN A 28 2.38 -6.12 0.43
CA GLN A 28 3.30 -5.30 1.22
C GLN A 28 3.27 -5.68 2.71
N GLY A 29 2.08 -5.81 3.28
CA GLY A 29 1.91 -6.23 4.68
C GLY A 29 2.47 -7.63 4.94
N ALA A 30 2.19 -8.60 4.05
CA ALA A 30 2.70 -9.96 4.16
C ALA A 30 4.24 -10.02 4.04
N GLY A 31 4.84 -9.25 3.13
CA GLY A 31 6.29 -9.21 2.94
C GLY A 31 7.03 -8.67 4.16
N TRP A 32 6.59 -7.51 4.68
CA TRP A 32 7.16 -6.92 5.90
C TRP A 32 6.92 -7.79 7.14
N GLY A 33 5.73 -8.39 7.24
CA GLY A 33 5.41 -9.34 8.29
C GLY A 33 6.32 -10.57 8.25
N ALA A 34 6.55 -11.15 7.06
CA ALA A 34 7.43 -12.30 6.89
C ALA A 34 8.88 -11.99 7.27
N ALA A 35 9.41 -10.86 6.79
CA ALA A 35 10.78 -10.45 7.08
C ALA A 35 10.99 -10.20 8.59
N THR A 36 10.09 -9.43 9.20
CA THR A 36 10.16 -9.10 10.63
C THR A 36 9.97 -10.37 11.49
N GLY A 37 9.00 -11.20 11.14
CA GLY A 37 8.73 -12.46 11.82
C GLY A 37 9.91 -13.43 11.72
N ALA A 38 10.59 -13.50 10.57
CA ALA A 38 11.78 -14.33 10.40
C ALA A 38 12.91 -13.90 11.33
N ILE A 39 13.15 -12.59 11.45
CA ILE A 39 14.22 -12.05 12.32
C ILE A 39 13.90 -12.36 13.78
N ILE A 40 12.67 -12.10 14.23
CA ILE A 40 12.26 -12.35 15.62
C ILE A 40 12.29 -13.86 15.92
N GLY A 41 11.78 -14.68 15.02
CA GLY A 41 11.79 -16.14 15.17
C GLY A 41 13.20 -16.73 15.19
N ALA A 42 14.10 -16.20 14.36
CA ALA A 42 15.51 -16.58 14.37
C ALA A 42 16.20 -16.16 15.68
N ALA A 43 15.94 -14.94 16.17
CA ALA A 43 16.51 -14.42 17.41
C ALA A 43 16.01 -15.19 18.64
N ALA A 44 14.73 -15.57 18.66
CA ALA A 44 14.12 -16.26 19.80
C ALA A 44 14.55 -17.73 19.91
N THR A 45 14.70 -18.45 18.79
CA THR A 45 15.03 -19.89 18.81
C THR A 45 16.47 -20.21 18.42
N GLY A 46 17.24 -19.23 17.94
CA GLY A 46 18.61 -19.42 17.47
C GLY A 46 18.77 -20.37 16.27
N ASN A 47 17.71 -20.62 15.51
CA ASN A 47 17.74 -21.62 14.43
C ASN A 47 16.78 -21.27 13.28
N VAL A 48 17.07 -21.80 12.08
CA VAL A 48 16.32 -21.53 10.84
C VAL A 48 14.85 -21.95 10.92
N ARG A 49 14.51 -22.91 11.78
CA ARG A 49 13.13 -23.33 12.03
C ARG A 49 12.31 -22.22 12.68
N GLY A 50 12.84 -21.54 13.69
CA GLY A 50 12.15 -20.39 14.29
C GLY A 50 12.00 -19.24 13.29
N ALA A 51 13.01 -19.03 12.44
CA ALA A 51 12.91 -18.08 11.34
C ALA A 51 11.76 -18.42 10.37
N SER A 52 11.62 -19.69 9.97
CA SER A 52 10.53 -20.10 9.07
C SER A 52 9.14 -19.99 9.71
N ILE A 53 9.01 -20.32 11.00
CA ILE A 53 7.74 -20.24 11.73
C ILE A 53 7.34 -18.77 11.91
N GLY A 54 8.30 -17.93 12.33
CA GLY A 54 8.11 -16.50 12.44
C GLY A 54 7.79 -15.85 11.11
N ALA A 55 8.45 -16.25 10.02
CA ALA A 55 8.14 -15.79 8.67
C ALA A 55 6.71 -16.15 8.25
N ALA A 56 6.29 -17.40 8.46
CA ALA A 56 4.95 -17.84 8.11
C ALA A 56 3.86 -17.12 8.93
N ALA A 57 4.06 -17.00 10.24
CA ALA A 57 3.13 -16.31 11.13
C ALA A 57 3.04 -14.81 10.81
N GLY A 58 4.19 -14.16 10.60
CA GLY A 58 4.26 -12.75 10.22
C GLY A 58 3.66 -12.49 8.84
N ALA A 59 3.89 -13.37 7.87
CA ALA A 59 3.27 -13.28 6.55
C ALA A 59 1.75 -13.42 6.63
N ALA A 60 1.24 -14.36 7.41
CA ALA A 60 -0.19 -14.57 7.60
C ALA A 60 -0.85 -13.35 8.28
N ALA A 61 -0.25 -12.84 9.35
CA ALA A 61 -0.73 -11.65 10.06
C ALA A 61 -0.69 -10.40 9.17
N GLY A 62 0.40 -10.20 8.44
CA GLY A 62 0.57 -9.09 7.51
C GLY A 62 -0.39 -9.17 6.33
N ALA A 63 -0.63 -10.37 5.80
CA ALA A 63 -1.61 -10.60 4.75
C ALA A 63 -3.02 -10.28 5.23
N LEU A 64 -3.44 -10.81 6.40
CA LEU A 64 -4.74 -10.54 7.02
C LEU A 64 -4.96 -9.05 7.26
N THR A 65 -3.99 -8.39 7.87
CA THR A 65 -4.03 -6.94 8.11
C THR A 65 -4.17 -6.18 6.82
N GLY A 66 -3.42 -6.54 5.78
CA GLY A 66 -3.56 -5.91 4.48
C GLY A 66 -4.92 -6.16 3.82
N ARG A 67 -5.59 -7.31 4.06
CA ARG A 67 -6.93 -7.56 3.49
C ARG A 67 -7.95 -6.68 4.19
N ILE A 68 -7.86 -6.61 5.52
CA ILE A 68 -8.72 -5.74 6.34
C ILE A 68 -8.50 -4.28 5.95
N VAL A 69 -7.25 -3.84 5.75
CA VAL A 69 -6.93 -2.49 5.30
C VAL A 69 -7.51 -2.25 3.91
N GLN A 70 -7.39 -3.20 2.98
CA GLN A 70 -7.94 -3.07 1.64
C GLN A 70 -9.48 -3.03 1.63
N GLU A 71 -10.12 -3.83 2.48
CA GLU A 71 -11.58 -3.86 2.65
C GLU A 71 -12.08 -2.57 3.32
N ASN A 72 -11.40 -2.10 4.37
CA ASN A 72 -11.69 -0.81 4.99
C ASN A 72 -11.45 0.34 4.01
N GLN A 73 -10.41 0.28 3.19
CA GLN A 73 -10.16 1.27 2.15
C GLN A 73 -11.26 1.24 1.09
N ALA A 74 -11.71 0.06 0.66
CA ALA A 74 -12.81 -0.07 -0.28
C ALA A 74 -14.15 0.43 0.32
N ALA A 75 -14.39 0.18 1.60
CA ALA A 75 -15.59 0.65 2.32
C ALA A 75 -15.56 2.17 2.59
N GLN A 76 -14.39 2.73 2.88
CA GLN A 76 -14.23 4.13 3.28
C GLN A 76 -13.99 5.08 2.08
N TYR A 77 -13.30 4.59 1.04
CA TYR A 77 -12.84 5.39 -0.10
C TYR A 77 -13.41 4.93 -1.46
N GLY A 78 -14.04 3.76 -1.52
CA GLY A 78 -14.46 3.12 -2.76
C GLY A 78 -13.29 2.45 -3.49
N PRO A 79 -13.56 1.42 -4.31
CA PRO A 79 -12.52 0.82 -5.15
C PRO A 79 -11.91 1.90 -6.06
N PRO A 80 -10.56 1.97 -6.20
CA PRO A 80 -9.94 2.94 -7.08
C PRO A 80 -10.47 2.74 -8.50
N PRO A 81 -11.01 3.78 -9.16
CA PRO A 81 -11.53 3.63 -10.51
C PRO A 81 -10.40 3.24 -11.47
N PRO A 82 -10.65 2.33 -12.43
CA PRO A 82 -9.67 2.00 -13.47
C PRO A 82 -9.33 3.28 -14.25
N GLY A 83 -8.11 3.78 -14.07
CA GLY A 83 -7.67 5.10 -14.56
C GLY A 83 -7.19 6.08 -13.48
N GLY A 84 -7.32 5.74 -12.20
CA GLY A 84 -6.84 6.54 -11.08
C GLY A 84 -7.77 7.72 -10.74
N PHE A 85 -7.39 8.48 -9.72
CA PHE A 85 -8.18 9.62 -9.26
C PHE A 85 -7.90 10.85 -10.16
N PRO A 86 -8.94 11.52 -10.67
CA PRO A 86 -8.78 12.71 -11.49
C PRO A 86 -8.13 13.84 -10.68
N TYR A 87 -7.32 14.65 -11.37
CA TYR A 87 -6.69 15.83 -10.78
C TYR A 87 -7.71 16.96 -10.61
N ALA A 88 -7.59 17.68 -9.49
CA ALA A 88 -8.32 18.89 -9.23
C ALA A 88 -7.85 20.00 -10.18
N ARG A 89 -8.78 20.83 -10.65
CA ARG A 89 -8.46 21.93 -11.55
C ARG A 89 -8.11 23.17 -10.75
N TRP A 90 -7.05 23.90 -11.12
CA TRP A 90 -6.68 25.12 -10.40
C TRP A 90 -7.80 26.18 -10.43
N ALA A 91 -8.13 26.75 -9.27
CA ALA A 91 -9.32 27.59 -9.11
C ALA A 91 -9.07 29.11 -9.19
N GLY A 92 -7.95 29.55 -9.79
CA GLY A 92 -7.66 30.98 -9.88
C GLY A 92 -6.98 31.57 -8.64
N ARG A 93 -6.93 30.82 -7.53
CA ARG A 93 -6.37 31.27 -6.25
C ARG A 93 -5.38 30.22 -5.70
N PRO A 94 -4.25 30.64 -5.14
CA PRO A 94 -3.24 29.72 -4.63
C PRO A 94 -3.83 28.84 -3.52
N GLY A 95 -3.66 27.53 -3.68
CA GLY A 95 -4.16 26.54 -2.73
C GLY A 95 -5.63 26.18 -2.87
N PHE A 96 -6.40 26.84 -3.73
CA PHE A 96 -7.79 26.50 -4.01
C PHE A 96 -7.91 25.78 -5.35
N TYR A 97 -8.67 24.68 -5.35
CA TYR A 97 -8.85 23.84 -6.54
C TYR A 97 -10.32 23.42 -6.68
N TYR A 98 -10.78 23.33 -7.93
CA TYR A 98 -12.10 22.81 -8.28
C TYR A 98 -12.10 21.28 -8.27
N SER A 99 -13.11 20.70 -7.63
CA SER A 99 -13.43 19.28 -7.75
C SER A 99 -13.75 18.96 -9.22
N PRO A 100 -13.18 17.87 -9.77
CA PRO A 100 -13.46 17.42 -11.13
C PRO A 100 -14.88 16.84 -11.30
N TYR A 101 -15.61 16.62 -10.20
CA TYR A 101 -16.95 16.01 -10.24
C TYR A 101 -18.07 17.05 -10.17
N THR A 102 -17.93 18.00 -9.25
CA THR A 102 -19.00 18.98 -8.93
C THR A 102 -18.64 20.41 -9.30
N GLY A 103 -17.37 20.67 -9.61
CA GLY A 103 -16.89 22.04 -9.82
C GLY A 103 -16.88 22.87 -8.54
N ARG A 104 -17.00 22.27 -7.36
CA ARG A 104 -16.86 22.99 -6.08
C ARG A 104 -15.41 23.33 -5.79
N VAL A 105 -15.20 24.49 -5.17
CA VAL A 105 -13.88 24.94 -4.71
C VAL A 105 -13.55 24.29 -3.37
N TYR A 106 -12.39 23.65 -3.31
CA TYR A 106 -11.80 23.10 -2.09
C TYR A 106 -10.48 23.79 -1.77
N ASP A 107 -10.25 24.02 -0.48
CA ASP A 107 -8.97 24.47 0.04
C ASP A 107 -8.03 23.28 0.23
N LEU A 108 -7.03 23.16 -0.65
CA LEU A 108 -6.03 22.09 -0.65
C LEU A 108 -4.67 22.57 -0.12
N ARG A 109 -4.61 23.68 0.63
CA ARG A 109 -3.33 24.17 1.20
C ARG A 109 -2.69 23.18 2.17
N GLY A 110 -3.51 22.49 2.96
CA GLY A 110 -3.05 21.45 3.89
C GLY A 110 -2.77 20.08 3.25
N VAL A 111 -3.05 19.93 1.95
CA VAL A 111 -2.91 18.65 1.24
C VAL A 111 -1.58 18.66 0.48
N PRO A 112 -0.71 17.65 0.65
CA PRO A 112 0.54 17.56 -0.10
C PRO A 112 0.28 17.40 -1.61
N PRO A 113 1.24 17.77 -2.49
CA PRO A 113 1.12 17.53 -3.93
C PRO A 113 0.86 16.04 -4.22
N GLY A 114 -0.11 15.73 -5.07
CA GLY A 114 -0.56 14.35 -5.32
C GLY A 114 -1.43 13.74 -4.20
N GLY A 115 -1.66 14.47 -3.10
CA GLY A 115 -2.54 14.07 -2.02
C GLY A 115 -4.00 13.96 -2.47
N LEU A 116 -4.73 13.04 -1.85
CA LEU A 116 -6.13 12.78 -2.14
C LEU A 116 -7.04 13.62 -1.25
N THR A 117 -8.11 14.15 -1.82
CA THR A 117 -9.15 14.88 -1.10
C THR A 117 -10.52 14.36 -1.54
N ARG A 118 -11.46 14.32 -0.59
CA ARG A 118 -12.82 13.84 -0.83
C ARG A 118 -13.75 14.99 -1.16
N ASP A 119 -14.51 14.84 -2.24
CA ASP A 119 -15.63 15.71 -2.54
C ASP A 119 -16.79 15.39 -1.58
N VAL A 120 -17.27 16.40 -0.85
CA VAL A 120 -18.34 16.27 0.14
C VAL A 120 -19.67 15.87 -0.50
N ASP A 121 -19.97 16.35 -1.71
CA ASP A 121 -21.29 16.13 -2.33
C ASP A 121 -21.40 14.76 -3.01
N THR A 122 -20.31 14.29 -3.63
CA THR A 122 -20.31 13.02 -4.37
C THR A 122 -19.63 11.89 -3.59
N GLY A 123 -18.91 12.21 -2.51
CA GLY A 123 -18.08 11.28 -1.77
C GLY A 123 -16.86 10.77 -2.53
N ARG A 124 -16.62 11.26 -3.75
CA ARG A 124 -15.53 10.79 -4.63
C ARG A 124 -14.22 11.48 -4.33
N LEU A 125 -13.12 10.75 -4.48
CA LEU A 125 -11.77 11.27 -4.26
C LEU A 125 -11.19 11.90 -5.52
N PHE A 126 -10.45 12.99 -5.35
CA PHE A 126 -9.69 13.65 -6.39
C PHE A 126 -8.28 14.00 -5.89
N ARG A 127 -7.31 14.12 -6.82
CA ARG A 127 -5.91 14.43 -6.50
C ARG A 127 -5.64 15.92 -6.57
N LYS A 128 -4.87 16.44 -5.61
CA LYS A 128 -4.22 17.73 -5.79
C LYS A 128 -3.14 17.60 -6.89
N PRO A 129 -3.12 18.49 -7.90
CA PRO A 129 -2.06 18.51 -8.90
C PRO A 129 -0.71 18.90 -8.28
#